data_AF-X1N1M8-F1
#
_entry.id   AF-X1N1M8-F1
#
_cell.length_a   1.000
_cell.length_b   1.000
_cell.length_c   1.000
_cell.angle_alpha   90.00
_cell.angle_beta   90.00
_cell.angle_gamma   90.00
#
_symmetry.space_group_name_H-M   'P 1'
#
loop_
_entity.id
_entity.type
_entity.pdbx_description
1 polymer ?
#
loop_
_entity_poly.entity_id
_entity_poly.type
_entity_poly.pdbx_seq_one_letter_code
_entity_poly.pdbx_strand_id
1 'polypeptide(L)'
;LGPQRNKFSLSQKFPFFGKLSLKGEIARKGASVLEEQYMAVKLNIVLKVKKAFFSLFWLDRAIRISQEEKEVLERLTKIAEKKYETGEANQQDVLKAQLEISKVLDKILILNQRRKAIAAGLNALLNHRPESFIGEIEEFELPELRFELEKLYEWAREMRPELR
;
A
#
# COMPACT_ATOMS: atom_id res chain seq x y z
N LEU A 1 -49.52 -57.48 -38.23
CA LEU A 1 -48.48 -56.43 -38.08
C LEU A 1 -48.66 -55.84 -36.69
N GLY A 2 -47.83 -56.22 -35.71
CA GLY A 2 -47.97 -55.80 -34.31
C GLY A 2 -47.43 -54.38 -34.07
N PRO A 3 -47.95 -53.62 -33.09
CA PRO A 3 -47.55 -52.23 -32.88
C PRO A 3 -46.16 -52.12 -32.24
N GLN A 4 -45.28 -51.34 -32.86
CA GLN A 4 -43.93 -51.07 -32.37
C GLN A 4 -44.00 -50.32 -31.04
N ARG A 5 -43.58 -50.97 -29.95
CA ARG A 5 -43.88 -50.56 -28.58
C ARG A 5 -42.85 -49.65 -27.92
N ASN A 6 -41.70 -49.36 -28.55
CA ASN A 6 -40.73 -48.37 -28.08
C ASN A 6 -39.94 -47.79 -29.25
N LYS A 7 -39.80 -46.46 -29.29
CA LYS A 7 -38.99 -45.71 -30.25
C LYS A 7 -37.97 -44.89 -29.48
N PHE A 8 -36.68 -45.24 -29.61
CA PHE A 8 -35.59 -44.44 -29.08
C PHE A 8 -35.00 -43.61 -30.22
N SER A 9 -34.91 -42.29 -30.02
CA SER A 9 -34.29 -41.37 -30.98
C SER A 9 -33.17 -40.59 -30.31
N LEU A 10 -31.97 -40.65 -30.89
CA LEU A 10 -30.84 -39.80 -30.54
C LEU A 10 -30.69 -38.74 -31.64
N SER A 11 -30.74 -37.46 -31.28
CA SER A 11 -30.57 -36.34 -32.21
C SER A 11 -29.37 -35.51 -31.79
N GLN A 12 -28.38 -35.37 -32.67
CA GLN A 12 -27.24 -34.49 -32.47
C GLN A 12 -27.18 -33.49 -33.64
N LYS A 13 -27.24 -32.19 -33.32
CA LYS A 13 -26.94 -31.15 -34.30
C LYS A 13 -25.44 -31.19 -34.62
N PHE A 14 -25.08 -31.59 -35.83
CA PHE A 14 -23.70 -31.51 -36.32
C PHE A 14 -23.42 -30.10 -36.83
N PRO A 15 -22.59 -29.29 -36.13
CA PRO A 15 -22.17 -28.01 -36.67
C PRO A 15 -21.29 -28.21 -37.90
N PHE A 16 -21.33 -27.25 -38.83
CA PHE A 16 -20.41 -27.20 -39.98
C PHE A 16 -18.96 -27.32 -39.50
N PHE A 17 -18.11 -28.06 -40.23
CA PHE A 17 -16.73 -28.34 -39.87
C PHE A 17 -16.00 -27.05 -39.45
N GLY A 18 -15.22 -27.11 -38.36
CA GLY A 18 -14.47 -25.97 -37.83
C GLY A 18 -15.21 -25.04 -36.85
N LYS A 19 -16.55 -24.96 -36.88
CA LYS A 19 -17.31 -24.04 -35.99
C LYS A 19 -17.16 -24.38 -34.50
N LEU A 20 -17.09 -25.67 -34.15
CA LEU A 20 -16.88 -26.10 -32.77
C LEU A 20 -15.43 -25.86 -32.31
N SER A 21 -14.45 -26.06 -33.20
CA SER A 21 -13.03 -25.75 -32.93
C SER A 21 -12.84 -24.26 -32.66
N LEU A 22 -13.43 -23.40 -33.50
CA LEU A 22 -13.36 -21.95 -33.34
C LEU A 22 -14.01 -21.48 -32.03
N LYS A 23 -15.15 -22.07 -31.64
CA LYS A 23 -15.76 -21.81 -30.33
C LYS A 23 -14.82 -22.21 -29.17
N GLY A 24 -14.14 -23.35 -29.29
CA GLY A 24 -13.14 -23.78 -28.32
C GLY A 24 -11.93 -22.86 -28.25
N GLU A 25 -11.46 -22.32 -29.38
CA GLU A 25 -10.39 -21.31 -29.42
C GLU A 25 -10.81 -19.98 -28.79
N ILE A 26 -12.02 -19.50 -29.06
CA ILE A 26 -12.57 -18.29 -28.43
C ILE A 26 -12.65 -18.48 -26.91
N ALA A 27 -13.18 -19.62 -26.45
CA ALA A 27 -13.25 -19.93 -25.02
C ALA A 27 -11.86 -19.99 -24.36
N ARG A 28 -10.88 -20.61 -25.03
CA ARG A 28 -9.49 -20.67 -24.56
C ARG A 28 -8.84 -19.28 -24.48
N LYS A 29 -9.01 -18.45 -25.51
CA LYS A 29 -8.53 -17.04 -25.47
C LYS A 29 -9.21 -16.25 -24.36
N GLY A 30 -10.51 -16.44 -24.16
CA GLY A 30 -11.25 -15.82 -23.05
C GLY A 30 -10.70 -16.22 -21.67
N ALA A 31 -10.39 -17.50 -21.48
CA ALA A 31 -9.75 -17.99 -20.24
C ALA A 31 -8.36 -17.37 -20.03
N SER A 32 -7.54 -17.28 -21.08
CA SER A 32 -6.21 -16.66 -21.03
C SER A 32 -6.28 -15.19 -20.63
N VAL A 33 -7.25 -14.42 -21.15
CA VAL A 33 -7.46 -13.02 -20.75
C VAL A 33 -7.83 -12.90 -19.27
N LEU A 34 -8.70 -13.77 -18.77
CA LEU A 34 -9.08 -13.78 -17.35
C LEU A 34 -7.90 -14.14 -16.43
N GLU A 35 -7.01 -15.02 -16.88
CA GLU A 35 -5.79 -15.37 -16.16
C GLU A 35 -4.84 -14.17 -16.04
N GLU A 36 -4.59 -13.44 -17.13
CA GLU A 36 -3.73 -12.25 -17.11
C GLU A 36 -4.36 -11.12 -16.26
N GLN A 37 -5.68 -10.95 -16.30
CA GLN A 37 -6.39 -10.01 -15.40
C GLN A 37 -6.22 -10.39 -13.93
N TYR A 38 -6.33 -11.67 -13.60
CA TYR A 38 -6.08 -12.16 -12.24
C TYR A 38 -4.64 -11.86 -11.80
N MET A 39 -3.66 -12.11 -12.67
CA MET A 39 -2.25 -11.80 -12.39
C MET A 39 -2.00 -10.31 -12.19
N ALA A 40 -2.64 -9.44 -12.98
CA ALA A 40 -2.58 -7.99 -12.81
C ALA A 40 -3.11 -7.56 -11.43
N VAL A 41 -4.27 -8.09 -11.02
CA VAL A 41 -4.85 -7.81 -9.69
C VAL A 41 -3.92 -8.28 -8.57
N LYS A 42 -3.35 -9.48 -8.70
CA LYS A 42 -2.39 -10.02 -7.72
C LYS A 42 -1.17 -9.12 -7.57
N LEU A 43 -0.55 -8.69 -8.67
CA LEU A 43 0.59 -7.78 -8.64
C LEU A 43 0.22 -6.40 -8.06
N ASN A 44 -0.99 -5.91 -8.35
CA ASN A 44 -1.49 -4.65 -7.79
C ASN A 44 -1.63 -4.71 -6.27
N ILE A 45 -2.12 -5.83 -5.72
CA ILE A 45 -2.21 -6.04 -4.27
C ILE A 45 -0.81 -6.06 -3.66
N VAL A 46 0.13 -6.81 -4.23
CA VAL A 46 1.53 -6.84 -3.76
C VAL A 46 2.15 -5.44 -3.74
N LEU A 47 1.94 -4.65 -4.80
CA LEU A 47 2.41 -3.27 -4.87
C LEU A 47 1.80 -2.40 -3.78
N LYS A 48 0.49 -2.49 -3.56
CA LYS A 48 -0.22 -1.73 -2.53
C LYS A 48 0.29 -2.08 -1.12
N VAL A 49 0.49 -3.36 -0.83
CA VAL A 49 1.05 -3.83 0.44
C VAL A 49 2.47 -3.27 0.65
N LYS A 50 3.35 -3.38 -0.35
CA LYS A 50 4.71 -2.82 -0.28
C LYS A 50 4.69 -1.31 -0.05
N LYS A 51 3.86 -0.56 -0.77
CA LYS A 51 3.73 0.89 -0.61
C LYS A 51 3.25 1.27 0.80
N ALA A 52 2.24 0.56 1.32
CA ALA A 52 1.73 0.80 2.66
C ALA A 52 2.79 0.52 3.74
N PHE A 53 3.53 -0.58 3.61
CA PHE A 53 4.64 -0.93 4.50
C PHE A 53 5.72 0.18 4.53
N PHE A 54 6.24 0.60 3.37
CA PHE A 54 7.26 1.66 3.32
C PHE A 54 6.71 3.02 3.78
N SER A 55 5.42 3.28 3.60
CA SER A 55 4.78 4.50 4.12
C SER A 55 4.72 4.49 5.65
N LEU A 56 4.39 3.35 6.26
CA LEU A 56 4.43 3.19 7.72
C LEU A 56 5.85 3.35 8.25
N PHE A 57 6.85 2.76 7.59
CA PHE A 57 8.26 2.90 7.97
C PHE A 57 8.69 4.37 8.00
N TRP A 58 8.35 5.12 6.95
CA TRP A 58 8.66 6.55 6.89
C TRP A 58 7.91 7.35 7.96
N LEU A 59 6.63 7.05 8.20
CA LEU A 59 5.82 7.72 9.23
C LEU A 59 6.36 7.47 10.64
N ASP A 60 6.74 6.24 10.96
CA ASP A 60 7.30 5.86 12.26
C ASP A 60 8.60 6.63 12.52
N ARG A 61 9.47 6.71 11.51
CA ARG A 61 10.69 7.52 11.58
C ARG A 61 10.41 9.01 11.75
N ALA A 62 9.45 9.55 11.01
CA ALA A 62 9.08 10.96 11.10
C ALA A 62 8.50 11.31 12.49
N ILE A 63 7.72 10.41 13.08
CA ILE A 63 7.17 10.56 14.44
C ILE A 63 8.31 10.57 15.45
N ARG A 64 9.23 9.59 15.37
CA ARG A 64 10.40 9.48 16.27
C ARG A 64 11.27 10.74 16.24
N ILE A 65 11.65 11.20 15.05
CA ILE A 65 12.46 12.41 14.88
C ILE A 65 11.72 13.64 15.44
N SER A 66 10.41 13.73 15.22
CA SER A 66 9.62 14.86 15.76
C SER A 66 9.49 14.81 17.29
N GLN A 67 9.49 13.63 17.89
CA GLN A 67 9.53 13.46 19.34
C GLN A 67 10.90 13.88 19.91
N GLU A 68 11.99 13.50 19.26
CA GLU A 68 13.34 13.97 19.62
C GLU A 68 13.46 15.50 19.49
N GLU A 69 12.91 16.08 18.42
CA GLU A 69 12.82 17.53 18.20
C GLU A 69 12.08 18.22 19.35
N LYS A 70 10.94 17.67 19.78
CA LYS A 70 10.17 18.14 20.94
C LYS A 70 11.01 18.10 22.23
N GLU A 71 11.70 17.00 22.51
CA GLU A 71 12.52 16.87 23.71
C GLU A 71 13.68 17.88 23.77
N VAL A 72 14.26 18.20 22.61
CA VAL A 72 15.28 19.26 22.51
C VAL A 72 14.66 20.63 22.82
N LEU A 73 13.51 20.96 22.22
CA LEU A 73 12.82 22.23 22.45
C LEU A 73 12.36 22.38 23.92
N GLU A 74 11.88 21.32 24.54
CA GLU A 74 11.51 21.32 25.97
C GLU A 74 12.70 21.62 26.88
N ARG A 75 13.87 21.05 26.57
CA ARG A 75 15.12 21.36 27.31
C ARG A 75 15.53 22.82 27.13
N LEU A 76 15.46 23.34 25.91
CA LEU A 76 15.78 24.75 25.63
C LEU A 76 14.83 25.71 26.34
N THR A 77 13.53 25.39 26.35
CA THR A 77 12.50 26.20 27.02
C THR A 77 12.77 26.29 28.53
N LYS A 78 13.10 25.17 29.19
CA LYS A 78 13.48 25.17 30.61
C LYS A 78 14.70 26.04 30.92
N ILE A 79 15.67 26.11 30.00
CA ILE A 79 16.85 26.98 30.17
C ILE A 79 16.44 28.45 30.03
N ALA A 80 15.60 28.78 29.04
CA ALA A 80 15.10 30.13 28.84
C ALA A 80 14.25 30.61 30.03
N GLU A 81 13.39 29.75 30.58
CA GLU A 81 12.58 30.04 31.78
C GLU A 81 13.47 30.39 32.98
N LYS A 82 14.50 29.59 33.26
CA LYS A 82 15.45 29.89 34.35
C LYS A 82 16.19 31.22 34.16
N LYS A 83 16.59 31.55 32.94
CA LYS A 83 17.24 32.83 32.64
C LYS A 83 16.28 34.01 32.75
N TYR A 84 15.01 33.83 32.42
CA TYR A 84 13.99 34.85 32.61
C TYR A 84 13.77 35.13 34.10
N GLU A 85 13.72 34.09 34.94
CA GLU A 85 13.61 34.21 36.39
C GLU A 85 14.77 34.99 37.02
N THR A 86 15.99 34.87 36.48
CA THR A 86 17.16 35.63 36.93
C THR A 86 17.33 36.99 36.23
N GLY A 87 16.43 37.37 35.32
CA GLY A 87 16.47 38.62 34.56
C GLY A 87 17.48 38.64 33.39
N GLU A 88 18.09 37.50 33.06
CA GLU A 88 19.09 37.33 32.00
C GLU A 88 18.49 37.03 30.61
N ALA A 89 17.20 36.73 30.52
CA ALA A 89 16.48 36.49 29.26
C ALA A 89 15.15 37.24 29.21
N ASN A 90 14.64 37.48 27.99
CA ASN A 90 13.35 38.15 27.78
C ASN A 90 12.20 37.12 27.74
N GLN A 91 11.03 37.50 28.27
CA GLN A 91 9.80 36.69 28.22
C GLN A 91 9.42 36.29 26.79
N GLN A 92 9.71 37.15 25.81
CA GLN A 92 9.44 36.87 24.40
C GLN A 92 10.14 35.60 23.90
N ASP A 93 11.32 35.28 24.41
CA ASP A 93 12.08 34.10 23.98
C ASP A 93 11.48 32.80 24.54
N VAL A 94 10.95 32.85 25.77
CA VAL A 94 10.17 31.75 26.36
C VAL A 94 8.91 31.47 25.55
N LEU A 95 8.15 32.52 25.20
CA LEU A 95 6.93 32.39 24.40
C LEU A 95 7.21 31.83 23.00
N LYS A 96 8.30 32.26 22.36
CA LYS A 96 8.72 31.68 21.06
C LYS A 96 9.03 30.20 21.18
N ALA A 97 9.74 29.77 22.21
CA ALA A 97 10.08 28.37 22.40
C ALA A 97 8.82 27.50 22.65
N GLN A 98 7.87 27.98 23.45
CA GLN A 98 6.58 27.32 23.68
C GLN A 98 5.73 27.24 22.39
N LEU A 99 5.78 28.26 21.54
CA LEU A 99 5.12 28.22 20.23
C LEU A 99 5.72 27.14 19.32
N GLU A 100 7.06 27.02 19.27
CA GLU A 100 7.72 25.98 18.48
C GLU A 100 7.37 24.56 18.99
N ILE A 101 7.32 24.36 20.32
CA ILE A 101 6.83 23.09 20.89
C ILE A 101 5.41 22.77 20.42
N SER A 102 4.53 23.77 20.42
CA SER A 102 3.14 23.59 19.99
C SER A 102 3.05 23.16 18.52
N LYS A 103 3.86 23.76 17.64
CA LYS A 103 3.93 23.35 16.23
C LYS A 103 4.41 21.91 16.05
N VAL A 104 5.40 21.48 16.84
CA VAL A 104 5.90 20.10 16.79
C VAL A 104 4.85 19.11 17.31
N LEU A 105 4.09 19.46 18.34
CA LEU A 105 2.96 18.65 18.81
C LEU A 105 1.88 18.48 17.72
N ASP A 106 1.51 19.55 17.03
CA ASP A 106 0.56 19.50 15.90
C ASP A 106 1.08 18.60 14.78
N LYS A 107 2.38 18.70 14.45
CA LYS A 107 3.05 17.83 13.47
C LYS A 107 2.98 16.35 13.89
N ILE A 108 3.31 16.03 15.14
CA ILE A 108 3.21 14.67 15.68
C ILE A 108 1.78 14.13 15.60
N LEU A 109 0.78 14.97 15.92
CA LEU A 109 -0.63 14.57 15.84
C LEU A 109 -1.02 14.20 14.40
N ILE A 110 -0.68 15.03 13.42
CA ILE A 110 -0.95 14.79 11.99
C ILE A 110 -0.26 13.50 11.52
N LEU A 111 1.00 13.30 11.91
CA LEU A 111 1.75 12.09 11.54
C LEU A 111 1.10 10.83 12.12
N ASN A 112 0.67 10.85 13.39
CA ASN A 112 -0.02 9.74 14.02
C ASN A 112 -1.38 9.43 13.36
N GLN A 113 -2.15 10.46 12.99
CA GLN A 113 -3.40 10.27 12.25
C GLN A 113 -3.16 9.61 10.89
N ARG A 114 -2.13 10.06 10.16
CA ARG A 114 -1.73 9.45 8.88
C ARG A 114 -1.29 8.00 9.08
N ARG A 115 -0.48 7.72 10.10
CA ARG A 115 -0.03 6.37 10.45
C ARG A 115 -1.23 5.44 10.68
N LYS A 116 -2.21 5.88 11.48
CA LYS A 116 -3.43 5.12 11.76
C LYS A 116 -4.23 4.82 10.49
N ALA A 117 -4.36 5.78 9.58
CA ALA A 117 -5.05 5.58 8.31
C ALA A 117 -4.34 4.56 7.39
N ILE A 118 -3.02 4.67 7.26
CA ILE A 118 -2.23 3.70 6.46
C ILE A 118 -2.26 2.31 7.09
N ALA A 119 -2.17 2.20 8.41
CA ALA A 119 -2.26 0.93 9.12
C ALA A 119 -3.61 0.23 8.89
N ALA A 120 -4.72 0.98 8.97
CA ALA A 120 -6.05 0.45 8.66
C ALA A 120 -6.16 -0.01 7.20
N GLY A 121 -5.59 0.76 6.26
CA GLY A 121 -5.52 0.36 4.84
C GLY A 121 -4.71 -0.91 4.61
N LEU A 122 -3.57 -1.06 5.30
CA LEU A 122 -2.75 -2.27 5.24
C LEU A 122 -3.50 -3.48 5.81
N ASN A 123 -4.15 -3.33 6.97
CA ASN A 123 -4.99 -4.37 7.55
C ASN A 123 -6.08 -4.84 6.58
N ALA A 124 -6.77 -3.91 5.91
CA ALA A 124 -7.78 -4.25 4.92
C ALA A 124 -7.20 -5.05 3.73
N LEU A 125 -6.00 -4.68 3.24
CA LEU A 125 -5.29 -5.43 2.19
C LEU A 125 -4.89 -6.85 2.64
N LEU A 126 -4.61 -7.03 3.93
CA LEU A 126 -4.25 -8.31 4.54
C LEU A 126 -5.46 -9.11 5.03
N ASN A 127 -6.69 -8.64 4.75
CA ASN A 127 -7.93 -9.25 5.23
C ASN A 127 -8.01 -9.36 6.78
N HIS A 128 -7.42 -8.38 7.48
CA HIS A 128 -7.51 -8.20 8.92
C HIS A 128 -8.54 -7.11 9.26
N ARG A 129 -9.02 -7.08 10.51
CA ARG A 129 -9.85 -5.97 11.00
C ARG A 129 -9.05 -4.65 10.90
N PRO A 130 -9.64 -3.52 10.47
CA PRO A 130 -8.93 -2.24 10.33
C PRO A 130 -8.21 -1.79 11.61
N GLU A 131 -8.78 -2.10 12.77
CA GLU A 131 -8.27 -1.74 14.10
C GLU A 131 -7.21 -2.73 14.63
N SER A 132 -6.85 -3.76 13.86
CA SER A 132 -5.83 -4.72 14.28
C SER A 132 -4.50 -4.01 14.50
N PHE A 133 -3.84 -4.33 15.62
CA PHE A 133 -2.60 -3.68 15.98
C PHE A 133 -1.50 -3.98 14.95
N ILE A 134 -0.88 -2.93 14.43
CA ILE A 134 0.36 -2.99 13.64
C ILE A 134 1.43 -2.27 14.46
N GLY A 135 2.45 -3.04 14.86
CA GLY A 135 3.60 -2.55 15.61
C GLY A 135 4.37 -1.46 14.87
N GLU A 136 5.31 -0.84 15.57
CA GLU A 136 6.26 0.07 14.95
C GLU A 136 7.19 -0.73 14.03
N ILE A 137 7.51 -0.19 12.86
CA ILE A 137 8.43 -0.85 11.95
C ILE A 137 9.86 -0.55 12.41
N GLU A 138 10.60 -1.60 12.75
CA GLU A 138 12.00 -1.49 13.13
C GLU A 138 12.86 -0.88 12.02
N GLU A 139 13.97 -0.26 12.43
CA GLU A 139 14.89 0.34 11.48
C GLU A 139 15.66 -0.74 10.73
N PHE A 140 15.71 -0.61 9.40
CA PHE A 140 16.47 -1.48 8.53
C PHE A 140 17.13 -0.66 7.41
N GLU A 141 18.20 -1.20 6.86
CA GLU A 141 18.88 -0.60 5.71
C GLU A 141 18.02 -0.78 4.45
N LEU A 142 17.62 0.34 3.85
CA LEU A 142 16.97 0.30 2.55
C LEU A 142 17.99 -0.15 1.51
N PRO A 143 17.67 -1.16 0.68
CA PRO A 143 18.59 -1.58 -0.37
C PRO A 143 18.76 -0.44 -1.38
N GLU A 144 20.00 -0.18 -1.79
CA GLU A 144 20.26 0.74 -2.89
C GLU A 144 19.69 0.18 -4.19
N LEU A 145 18.71 0.88 -4.76
CA LEU A 145 18.12 0.52 -6.04
C LEU A 145 18.94 1.15 -7.17
N ARG A 146 19.93 0.41 -7.66
CA ARG A 146 20.73 0.80 -8.84
C ARG A 146 20.20 0.06 -10.07
N PHE A 147 19.23 0.66 -10.76
CA PHE A 147 18.71 0.15 -12.03
C PHE A 147 18.81 1.21 -13.12
N GLU A 148 19.19 0.78 -14.33
CA GLU A 148 19.11 1.61 -15.53
C GLU A 148 17.66 1.69 -16.01
N LEU A 149 17.24 2.87 -16.50
CA LEU A 149 15.87 3.10 -16.93
C LEU A 149 15.45 2.16 -18.07
N GLU A 150 16.35 1.92 -19.03
CA GLU A 150 16.16 1.00 -20.14
C GLU A 150 15.82 -0.42 -19.65
N LYS A 151 16.55 -0.93 -18.65
CA LYS A 151 16.28 -2.25 -18.06
C LYS A 151 14.91 -2.32 -17.39
N LEU A 152 14.45 -1.24 -16.78
CA LEU A 152 13.11 -1.17 -16.19
C LEU A 152 12.02 -1.23 -17.27
N TYR A 153 12.22 -0.60 -18.43
CA TYR A 153 11.29 -0.70 -19.55
C TYR A 153 11.25 -2.10 -20.17
N GLU A 154 12.40 -2.77 -20.29
CA GLU A 154 12.46 -4.16 -20.76
C GLU A 154 11.66 -5.08 -19.83
N TRP A 155 11.91 -5.01 -18.52
CA TRP A 155 11.13 -5.77 -17.54
C TRP A 155 9.64 -5.44 -17.60
N ALA A 156 9.28 -4.18 -17.79
CA ALA A 156 7.88 -3.78 -17.92
C ALA A 156 7.21 -4.37 -19.17
N ARG A 157 7.92 -4.55 -20.29
CA ARG A 157 7.36 -5.20 -21.49
C ARG A 157 7.16 -6.70 -21.29
N GLU A 158 8.11 -7.35 -20.64
CA GLU A 158 8.07 -8.81 -20.47
C GLU A 158 7.10 -9.26 -19.36
N MET A 159 7.05 -8.51 -18.25
CA MET A 159 6.41 -8.98 -17.01
C MET A 159 5.04 -8.36 -16.73
N ARG A 160 4.56 -7.41 -17.55
CA ARG A 160 3.31 -6.68 -17.29
C ARG A 160 2.12 -7.43 -17.90
N PRO A 161 1.21 -8.01 -17.08
CA PRO A 161 0.07 -8.78 -17.57
C PRO A 161 -0.88 -7.95 -18.45
N GLU A 162 -0.94 -6.63 -18.21
CA GLU A 162 -1.80 -5.68 -18.94
C GLU A 162 -1.40 -5.50 -20.41
N LEU A 163 -0.21 -5.98 -20.81
CA LEU A 163 0.31 -5.90 -22.18
C LEU A 163 0.18 -7.23 -22.95
N ARG A 164 -0.39 -8.27 -22.34
CA ARG A 164 -0.58 -9.61 -22.91
C ARG A 164 -2.05 -9.86 -23.24
#